data_AF-A0A7X2MVP5-F1
#
_entry.id   AF-A0A7X2MVP5-F1
#
_cell.length_a   1.000
_cell.length_b   1.000
_cell.length_c   1.000
_cell.angle_alpha   90.00
_cell.angle_beta   90.00
_cell.angle_gamma   90.00
#
_symmetry.space_group_name_H-M   'P 1'
#
loop_
_entity.id
_entity.type
_entity.pdbx_description
1 polymer ?
#
loop_
_entity_poly.entity_id
_entity_poly.type
_entity_poly.pdbx_seq_one_letter_code
_entity_poly.pdbx_strand_id
1 'polypeptide(L)'
;MRVSDKQLNKFIIQVVIFLCIVICLPIMTLYYNTNRNLDTNNSAAIETISSGKDTDYKIDLNGDGRKDILSIEVDDGKYSAIAYINSTKYQLIPSTPLNTLGTSNNEIYCTFIDTTRNNIPEIIIQSYENNTPMQHIFTWNGHKFIDIFSSTNNSIGILDHTSNKTSRLLSFNINSSLENIQQYMYIKDSYKNISYDKSDIQGYSCIQKLIDVIQLQYELEECPDIFNDDVDYYSKSLLWKLSKNSYDYQFRDCFFFDTKCDKNGNPTEYQWNIRFEKKLKSAEQTSSIIKMKVTVKQLSDMFKINSISIEK
;
A
#
# COMPACT_ATOMS: atom_id res chain seq x y z
N MET A 1 9.63 -33.17 71.45
CA MET A 1 10.67 -32.31 70.84
C MET A 1 9.97 -31.02 70.40
N ARG A 2 10.09 -29.92 71.16
CA ARG A 2 9.43 -28.64 70.82
C ARG A 2 10.23 -27.98 69.69
N VAL A 3 9.63 -27.83 68.52
CA VAL A 3 10.17 -26.98 67.46
C VAL A 3 10.25 -25.56 68.03
N SER A 4 11.45 -24.97 68.07
CA SER A 4 11.60 -23.62 68.62
C SER A 4 10.79 -22.63 67.78
N ASP A 5 10.16 -21.63 68.41
CA ASP A 5 9.35 -20.63 67.71
C ASP A 5 10.10 -19.94 66.56
N LYS A 6 11.44 -19.83 66.68
CA LYS A 6 12.31 -19.34 65.60
C LYS A 6 12.32 -20.23 64.35
N GLN A 7 12.29 -21.55 64.51
CA GLN A 7 12.23 -22.48 63.38
C GLN A 7 10.85 -22.47 62.72
N LEU A 8 9.78 -22.35 63.53
CA LEU A 8 8.42 -22.23 63.01
C LEU A 8 8.24 -20.93 62.20
N ASN A 9 8.73 -19.80 62.72
CA ASN A 9 8.69 -18.51 62.01
C ASN A 9 9.50 -18.54 60.71
N LYS A 10 10.67 -19.18 60.70
CA LYS A 10 11.49 -19.32 59.48
C LYS A 10 10.79 -20.16 58.42
N PHE A 11 10.11 -21.24 58.82
CA PHE A 11 9.31 -22.07 57.92
C PHE A 11 8.11 -21.30 57.35
N ILE A 12 7.39 -20.56 58.17
CA ILE A 12 6.26 -19.72 57.72
C ILE A 12 6.73 -18.67 56.70
N ILE A 13 7.85 -17.98 56.96
CA ILE A 13 8.41 -16.99 56.03
C ILE A 13 8.78 -17.64 54.69
N GLN A 14 9.37 -18.83 54.69
CA GLN A 14 9.72 -19.56 53.47
C GLN A 14 8.48 -19.97 52.65
N VAL A 15 7.41 -20.42 53.32
CA VAL A 15 6.14 -20.76 52.66
C VAL A 15 5.48 -19.54 52.05
N VAL A 16 5.49 -18.39 52.74
CA VAL A 16 4.95 -17.13 52.22
C VAL A 16 5.72 -16.64 50.99
N ILE A 17 7.06 -16.66 51.04
CA ILE A 17 7.89 -16.29 49.88
C ILE A 17 7.62 -17.21 48.69
N PHE A 18 7.51 -18.52 48.94
CA PHE A 18 7.20 -19.49 47.89
C PHE A 18 5.83 -19.22 47.25
N LEU A 19 4.80 -18.96 48.06
CA LEU A 19 3.46 -18.61 47.55
C LEU A 19 3.47 -17.30 46.76
N CYS A 20 4.21 -16.27 47.21
CA CYS A 20 4.36 -15.02 46.47
C CYS A 20 4.99 -15.25 45.09
N ILE A 21 6.03 -16.09 44.98
CA ILE A 21 6.68 -16.40 43.70
C ILE A 21 5.72 -17.13 42.76
N VAL A 22 4.99 -18.13 43.29
CA VAL A 22 4.03 -18.94 42.50
C VAL A 22 2.86 -18.08 41.98
N ILE A 23 2.47 -17.03 42.69
CA ILE A 23 1.40 -16.11 42.26
C ILE A 23 1.95 -15.01 41.32
N CYS A 24 3.11 -14.45 41.61
CA CYS A 24 3.67 -13.34 40.82
C CYS A 24 4.17 -13.77 39.44
N LEU A 25 4.73 -14.98 39.30
CA LEU A 25 5.21 -15.49 38.01
C LEU A 25 4.12 -15.56 36.92
N PRO A 26 2.94 -16.18 37.15
CA PRO A 26 1.88 -16.21 36.15
C PRO A 26 1.31 -14.81 35.86
N ILE A 27 1.23 -13.91 36.85
CA ILE A 27 0.79 -12.53 36.62
C ILE A 27 1.78 -11.77 35.74
N MET A 28 3.09 -11.91 35.98
CA MET A 28 4.13 -11.34 35.12
C MET A 28 4.10 -11.94 33.71
N THR A 29 3.83 -13.24 33.58
CA THR A 29 3.74 -13.91 32.27
C THR A 29 2.50 -13.45 31.51
N LEU A 30 1.35 -13.29 32.19
CA LEU A 30 0.13 -12.73 31.62
C LEU A 30 0.34 -11.27 31.21
N TYR A 31 0.92 -10.45 32.07
CA TYR A 31 1.25 -9.05 31.78
C TYR A 31 2.19 -8.92 30.57
N TYR A 32 3.24 -9.76 30.52
CA TYR A 32 4.18 -9.78 29.41
C TYR A 32 3.50 -10.23 28.11
N ASN A 33 2.61 -11.22 28.16
CA ASN A 33 1.86 -11.70 26.98
C ASN A 33 0.80 -10.70 26.51
N THR A 34 0.09 -10.02 27.42
CA THR A 34 -0.87 -8.96 27.04
C THR A 34 -0.17 -7.75 26.42
N ASN A 35 1.01 -7.36 26.92
CA ASN A 35 1.76 -6.25 26.33
C ASN A 35 2.44 -6.65 25.01
N ARG A 36 2.88 -7.90 24.85
CA ARG A 36 3.39 -8.39 23.55
C ARG A 36 2.34 -8.32 22.44
N ASN A 37 1.06 -8.45 22.78
CA ASN A 37 -0.06 -8.34 21.84
C ASN A 37 -0.54 -6.89 21.63
N LEU A 38 -0.11 -5.95 22.48
CA LEU A 38 -0.37 -4.51 22.30
C LEU A 38 0.76 -3.81 21.52
N ASP A 39 1.98 -4.34 21.59
CA ASP A 39 3.15 -3.82 20.86
C ASP A 39 3.36 -4.46 19.47
N THR A 40 2.55 -5.45 19.09
CA THR A 40 2.36 -5.72 17.67
C THR A 40 1.48 -4.62 17.14
N ASN A 41 2.12 -3.54 16.67
CA ASN A 41 1.59 -2.72 15.61
C ASN A 41 0.91 -3.69 14.64
N ASN A 42 -0.42 -3.67 14.57
CA ASN A 42 -1.18 -4.29 13.48
C ASN A 42 -0.77 -3.53 12.23
N SER A 43 0.42 -3.85 11.73
CA SER A 43 0.86 -3.59 10.39
C SER A 43 -0.12 -4.38 9.55
N ALA A 44 -1.23 -3.74 9.14
CA ALA A 44 -2.08 -4.22 8.08
C ALA A 44 -1.13 -4.51 6.90
N ALA A 45 -0.82 -5.79 6.73
CA ALA A 45 0.22 -6.23 5.83
C ALA A 45 -0.24 -5.91 4.42
N ILE A 46 0.56 -5.14 3.69
CA ILE A 46 0.38 -5.00 2.24
C ILE A 46 1.04 -6.22 1.66
N GLU A 47 0.21 -7.18 1.26
CA GLU A 47 0.74 -8.51 0.97
C GLU A 47 1.44 -8.58 -0.38
N THR A 48 1.04 -7.80 -1.39
CA THR A 48 1.74 -7.78 -2.69
C THR A 48 1.29 -6.58 -3.53
N ILE A 49 2.23 -6.02 -4.29
CA ILE A 49 1.94 -5.15 -5.43
C ILE A 49 2.62 -5.75 -6.66
N SER A 50 1.85 -6.05 -7.70
CA SER A 50 2.35 -6.84 -8.82
C SER A 50 1.63 -6.53 -10.12
N SER A 51 2.38 -6.62 -11.22
CA SER A 51 1.85 -6.47 -12.57
C SER A 51 2.04 -7.76 -13.35
N GLY A 52 1.17 -7.95 -14.32
CA GLY A 52 1.36 -8.94 -15.36
C GLY A 52 0.05 -9.34 -16.01
N LYS A 53 0.13 -9.64 -17.31
CA LYS A 53 -0.91 -10.39 -18.02
C LYS A 53 -0.81 -11.85 -17.63
N ASP A 54 -1.93 -12.57 -17.59
CA ASP A 54 -1.95 -14.02 -17.35
C ASP A 54 -1.17 -14.40 -16.08
N THR A 55 -1.39 -13.62 -15.02
CA THR A 55 -0.64 -13.73 -13.76
C THR A 55 -1.56 -14.23 -12.66
N ASP A 56 -1.05 -15.22 -11.91
CA ASP A 56 -1.69 -15.78 -10.73
C ASP A 56 -1.06 -15.18 -9.47
N TYR A 57 -1.91 -14.64 -8.59
CA TYR A 57 -1.51 -14.12 -7.29
C TYR A 57 -1.94 -15.09 -6.19
N LYS A 58 -0.99 -15.52 -5.35
CA LYS A 58 -1.23 -16.44 -4.24
C LYS A 58 -1.35 -15.67 -2.92
N ILE A 59 -2.58 -15.41 -2.50
CA ILE A 59 -2.92 -14.52 -1.37
C ILE A 59 -4.18 -15.03 -0.67
N ASP A 60 -4.30 -14.82 0.64
CA ASP A 60 -5.55 -15.09 1.38
C ASP A 60 -6.59 -14.02 1.01
N LEU A 61 -7.61 -14.40 0.26
CA LEU A 61 -8.62 -13.46 -0.26
C LEU A 61 -9.88 -13.39 0.62
N ASN A 62 -10.04 -14.32 1.57
CA ASN A 62 -11.25 -14.44 2.38
C ASN A 62 -11.00 -14.31 3.89
N GLY A 63 -9.74 -14.19 4.32
CA GLY A 63 -9.31 -14.06 5.71
C GLY A 63 -9.32 -15.39 6.48
N ASP A 64 -9.33 -16.54 5.81
CA ASP A 64 -9.33 -17.86 6.46
C ASP A 64 -7.93 -18.38 6.86
N GLY A 65 -6.89 -17.59 6.55
CA GLY A 65 -5.49 -17.88 6.82
C GLY A 65 -4.83 -18.78 5.76
N ARG A 66 -5.53 -19.16 4.68
CA ARG A 66 -5.00 -19.99 3.60
C ARG A 66 -4.87 -19.16 2.32
N LYS A 67 -3.86 -19.49 1.52
CA LYS A 67 -3.65 -18.82 0.24
C LYS A 67 -4.65 -19.31 -0.81
N ASP A 68 -5.39 -18.37 -1.36
CA ASP A 68 -6.21 -18.50 -2.56
C ASP A 68 -5.42 -18.08 -3.81
N ILE A 69 -6.07 -18.15 -4.98
CA ILE A 69 -5.49 -17.69 -6.25
C ILE A 69 -6.39 -16.61 -6.86
N LEU A 70 -5.83 -15.43 -7.17
CA LEU A 70 -6.44 -14.48 -8.11
C LEU A 70 -5.73 -14.61 -9.47
N SER A 71 -6.46 -14.99 -10.50
CA SER A 71 -5.98 -15.08 -11.89
C SER A 71 -6.49 -13.90 -12.69
N ILE A 72 -5.60 -13.25 -13.43
CA ILE A 72 -5.95 -12.22 -14.42
C ILE A 72 -5.88 -12.84 -15.81
N GLU A 73 -7.03 -13.02 -16.44
CA GLU A 73 -7.18 -13.65 -17.76
C GLU A 73 -7.44 -12.58 -18.84
N VAL A 74 -7.05 -12.87 -20.08
CA VAL A 74 -7.36 -12.04 -21.25
C VAL A 74 -8.22 -12.83 -22.24
N ASP A 75 -9.39 -12.31 -22.56
CA ASP A 75 -10.26 -12.83 -23.63
C ASP A 75 -10.67 -11.69 -24.57
N ASP A 76 -10.54 -11.89 -25.88
CA ASP A 76 -10.77 -10.89 -26.92
C ASP A 76 -10.14 -9.50 -26.61
N GLY A 77 -8.91 -9.53 -26.07
CA GLY A 77 -8.17 -8.31 -25.70
C GLY A 77 -8.69 -7.57 -24.47
N LYS A 78 -9.63 -8.13 -23.70
CA LYS A 78 -10.18 -7.56 -22.47
C LYS A 78 -9.75 -8.35 -21.25
N TYR A 79 -9.53 -7.64 -20.14
CA TYR A 79 -9.17 -8.27 -18.87
C TYR A 79 -10.39 -8.83 -18.13
N SER A 80 -10.20 -9.99 -17.52
CA SER A 80 -11.09 -10.57 -16.50
C SER A 80 -10.27 -10.96 -15.27
N ALA A 81 -10.86 -10.80 -14.09
CA ALA A 81 -10.23 -11.21 -12.84
C ALA A 81 -11.08 -12.28 -12.15
N ILE A 82 -10.46 -13.40 -11.80
CA ILE A 82 -11.13 -14.59 -11.26
C ILE A 82 -10.38 -15.06 -10.02
N ALA A 83 -11.09 -15.13 -8.91
CA ALA A 83 -10.59 -15.70 -7.67
C ALA A 83 -11.00 -17.17 -7.53
N TYR A 84 -10.07 -18.02 -7.11
CA TYR A 84 -10.27 -19.42 -6.77
C TYR A 84 -10.05 -19.61 -5.27
N ILE A 85 -11.16 -19.71 -4.53
CA ILE A 85 -11.17 -19.85 -3.07
C ILE A 85 -11.69 -21.24 -2.75
N ASN A 86 -10.89 -22.08 -2.08
CA ASN A 86 -11.24 -23.48 -1.78
C ASN A 86 -11.82 -24.23 -3.01
N SER A 87 -11.16 -24.09 -4.17
CA SER A 87 -11.58 -24.65 -5.48
C SER A 87 -12.90 -24.11 -6.07
N THR A 88 -13.51 -23.11 -5.44
CA THR A 88 -14.71 -22.42 -5.97
C THR A 88 -14.28 -21.18 -6.75
N LYS A 89 -14.88 -20.99 -7.93
CA LYS A 89 -14.60 -19.87 -8.84
C LYS A 89 -15.49 -18.67 -8.51
N TYR A 90 -14.89 -17.50 -8.31
CA TYR A 90 -15.56 -16.22 -8.08
C TYR A 90 -15.04 -15.18 -9.06
N GLN A 91 -15.90 -14.68 -9.93
CA GLN A 91 -15.54 -13.60 -10.84
C GLN A 91 -15.65 -12.24 -10.15
N LEU A 92 -14.65 -11.39 -10.32
CA LEU A 92 -14.71 -9.98 -9.93
C LEU A 92 -15.44 -9.22 -11.06
N ILE A 93 -16.66 -8.75 -10.78
CA ILE A 93 -17.52 -8.09 -11.76
C ILE A 93 -17.48 -6.58 -11.52
N PRO A 94 -16.91 -5.79 -12.45
CA PRO A 94 -16.90 -4.33 -12.35
C PRO A 94 -18.32 -3.73 -12.29
N SER A 95 -18.49 -2.72 -11.44
CA SER A 95 -19.74 -1.99 -11.27
C SER A 95 -19.86 -0.81 -12.25
N THR A 96 -21.09 -0.33 -12.47
CA THR A 96 -21.30 0.88 -13.27
C THR A 96 -20.76 2.13 -12.56
N PRO A 97 -20.28 3.15 -13.29
CA PRO A 97 -20.31 3.29 -14.75
C PRO A 97 -19.17 2.57 -15.49
N LEU A 98 -18.14 2.08 -14.80
CA LEU A 98 -16.97 1.42 -15.41
C LEU A 98 -17.16 -0.11 -15.44
N ASN A 99 -17.87 -0.60 -16.46
CA ASN A 99 -18.25 -2.00 -16.59
C ASN A 99 -17.16 -2.91 -17.22
N THR A 100 -15.88 -2.62 -16.97
CA THR A 100 -14.73 -3.31 -17.57
C THR A 100 -13.50 -3.24 -16.64
N LEU A 101 -12.58 -4.20 -16.76
CA LEU A 101 -11.25 -4.13 -16.13
C LEU A 101 -10.17 -3.63 -17.12
N GLY A 102 -10.58 -3.12 -18.28
CA GLY A 102 -9.69 -2.55 -19.27
C GLY A 102 -9.24 -3.55 -20.34
N THR A 103 -8.32 -3.10 -21.19
CA THR A 103 -7.84 -3.87 -22.34
C THR A 103 -6.38 -4.26 -22.20
N SER A 104 -6.04 -5.43 -22.74
CA SER A 104 -4.71 -6.03 -22.66
C SER A 104 -3.65 -5.31 -23.49
N ASN A 105 -3.99 -4.24 -24.22
CA ASN A 105 -2.98 -3.38 -24.84
C ASN A 105 -2.16 -2.60 -23.81
N ASN A 106 -2.66 -2.46 -22.58
CA ASN A 106 -1.99 -1.80 -21.47
C ASN A 106 -1.77 -2.78 -20.33
N GLU A 107 -0.74 -2.58 -19.51
CA GLU A 107 -0.47 -3.47 -18.38
C GLU A 107 -1.42 -3.22 -17.19
N ILE A 108 -2.06 -4.28 -16.72
CA ILE A 108 -2.88 -4.31 -15.49
C ILE A 108 -2.01 -4.47 -14.25
N TYR A 109 -2.41 -3.81 -13.16
CA TYR A 109 -1.74 -3.85 -11.87
C TYR A 109 -2.73 -4.20 -10.77
N CYS A 110 -2.32 -5.10 -9.89
CA CYS A 110 -3.11 -5.52 -8.74
C CYS A 110 -2.34 -5.19 -7.46
N THR A 111 -3.03 -4.53 -6.54
CA THR A 111 -2.57 -4.24 -5.19
C THR A 111 -3.52 -4.90 -4.21
N PHE A 112 -2.97 -5.56 -3.20
CA PHE A 112 -3.74 -6.19 -2.13
C PHE A 112 -3.45 -5.51 -0.81
N ILE A 113 -4.49 -4.95 -0.18
CA ILE A 113 -4.34 -4.14 1.03
C ILE A 113 -5.61 -4.23 1.89
N ASP A 114 -5.46 -4.47 3.18
CA ASP A 114 -6.56 -4.43 4.15
C ASP A 114 -6.77 -2.98 4.64
N THR A 115 -7.64 -2.26 3.95
CA THR A 115 -8.06 -0.90 4.25
C THR A 115 -9.19 -0.84 5.27
N THR A 116 -9.97 -1.91 5.42
CA THR A 116 -11.12 -1.98 6.32
C THR A 116 -10.81 -2.58 7.70
N ARG A 117 -9.58 -3.09 7.88
CA ARG A 117 -9.03 -3.70 9.11
C ARG A 117 -9.82 -4.92 9.58
N ASN A 118 -10.31 -5.72 8.63
CA ASN A 118 -11.03 -6.96 8.90
C ASN A 118 -10.18 -8.21 8.63
N ASN A 119 -8.88 -8.04 8.34
CA ASN A 119 -7.93 -9.09 7.91
C ASN A 119 -8.29 -9.75 6.56
N ILE A 120 -9.13 -9.10 5.76
CA ILE A 120 -9.48 -9.51 4.41
C ILE A 120 -8.95 -8.41 3.47
N PRO A 121 -8.03 -8.73 2.55
CA PRO A 121 -7.50 -7.69 1.68
C PRO A 121 -8.57 -7.22 0.69
N GLU A 122 -8.67 -5.91 0.51
CA GLU A 122 -9.27 -5.37 -0.69
C GLU A 122 -8.31 -5.50 -1.87
N ILE A 123 -8.88 -5.73 -3.05
CA ILE A 123 -8.16 -5.89 -4.31
C ILE A 123 -8.32 -4.60 -5.10
N ILE A 124 -7.25 -3.81 -5.21
CA ILE A 124 -7.21 -2.63 -6.06
C ILE A 124 -6.66 -3.03 -7.42
N ILE A 125 -7.42 -2.80 -8.48
CA ILE A 125 -7.02 -3.05 -9.85
C ILE A 125 -6.84 -1.71 -10.57
N GLN A 126 -5.66 -1.45 -11.12
CA GLN A 126 -5.36 -0.29 -11.96
C GLN A 126 -5.03 -0.74 -13.38
N SER A 127 -5.75 -0.22 -14.36
CA SER A 127 -5.58 -0.58 -15.77
C SER A 127 -6.04 0.56 -16.69
N TYR A 128 -6.23 0.27 -17.98
CA TYR A 128 -6.65 1.25 -18.97
C TYR A 128 -7.64 0.67 -19.98
N GLU A 129 -8.55 1.50 -20.45
CA GLU A 129 -9.36 1.25 -21.64
C GLU A 129 -9.22 2.43 -22.59
N ASN A 130 -8.84 2.17 -23.84
CA ASN A 130 -8.63 3.21 -24.85
C ASN A 130 -7.75 4.38 -24.35
N ASN A 131 -6.66 4.06 -23.64
CA ASN A 131 -5.74 5.00 -22.98
C ASN A 131 -6.35 5.85 -21.85
N THR A 132 -7.59 5.59 -21.45
CA THR A 132 -8.18 6.18 -20.26
C THR A 132 -7.83 5.31 -19.05
N PRO A 133 -7.19 5.86 -18.01
CA PRO A 133 -6.89 5.11 -16.79
C PRO A 133 -8.18 4.70 -16.10
N MET A 134 -8.15 3.57 -15.42
CA MET A 134 -9.26 3.09 -14.60
C MET A 134 -8.76 2.43 -13.33
N GLN A 135 -9.58 2.51 -12.30
CA GLN A 135 -9.33 1.95 -10.99
C GLN A 135 -10.59 1.24 -10.52
N HIS A 136 -10.43 0.05 -9.94
CA HIS A 136 -11.48 -0.67 -9.23
C HIS A 136 -10.99 -1.11 -7.86
N ILE A 137 -11.86 -1.14 -6.86
CA ILE A 137 -11.57 -1.76 -5.56
C ILE A 137 -12.64 -2.81 -5.28
N PHE A 138 -12.22 -4.05 -5.12
CA PHE A 138 -13.10 -5.17 -4.78
C PHE A 138 -12.90 -5.58 -3.32
N THR A 139 -14.01 -5.88 -2.65
CA THR A 139 -14.01 -6.49 -1.30
C THR A 139 -14.73 -7.83 -1.34
N TRP A 140 -14.26 -8.79 -0.55
CA TRP A 140 -14.99 -10.02 -0.27
C TRP A 140 -16.06 -9.76 0.80
N ASN A 141 -17.28 -10.26 0.58
CA ASN A 141 -18.40 -10.10 1.52
C ASN A 141 -18.84 -11.39 2.23
N GLY A 142 -18.00 -12.44 2.17
CA GLY A 142 -18.33 -13.79 2.65
C GLY A 142 -18.95 -14.70 1.59
N HIS A 143 -19.46 -14.16 0.49
CA HIS A 143 -20.15 -14.93 -0.56
C HIS A 143 -19.61 -14.65 -1.97
N LYS A 144 -19.21 -13.41 -2.25
CA LYS A 144 -18.69 -12.96 -3.54
C LYS A 144 -17.82 -11.71 -3.38
N PHE A 145 -17.10 -11.36 -4.43
CA PHE A 145 -16.47 -10.05 -4.56
C PHE A 145 -17.49 -9.00 -5.00
N ILE A 146 -17.43 -7.82 -4.39
CA ILE A 146 -18.23 -6.65 -4.73
C ILE A 146 -17.26 -5.52 -5.09
N ASP A 147 -17.48 -4.91 -6.25
CA ASP A 147 -16.82 -3.65 -6.62
C ASP A 147 -17.42 -2.50 -5.79
N ILE A 148 -16.62 -1.91 -4.91
CA ILE A 148 -17.04 -0.88 -3.95
C ILE A 148 -16.52 0.51 -4.31
N PHE A 149 -15.70 0.63 -5.36
CA PHE A 149 -15.16 1.89 -5.83
C PHE A 149 -14.66 1.74 -7.26
N SER A 150 -15.03 2.69 -8.13
CA SER A 150 -14.44 2.82 -9.45
C SER A 150 -14.19 4.28 -9.83
N SER A 151 -13.12 4.54 -10.60
CA SER A 151 -12.80 5.88 -11.10
C SER A 151 -11.97 5.85 -12.38
N THR A 152 -11.95 6.96 -13.12
CA THR A 152 -11.06 7.19 -14.27
C THR A 152 -9.83 8.02 -13.92
N ASN A 153 -9.44 8.01 -12.64
CA ASN A 153 -8.22 8.66 -12.17
C ASN A 153 -7.01 7.74 -12.36
N ASN A 154 -5.82 8.31 -12.49
CA ASN A 154 -4.59 7.52 -12.60
C ASN A 154 -3.81 7.36 -11.30
N SER A 155 -4.20 8.00 -10.21
CA SER A 155 -3.50 7.89 -8.93
C SER A 155 -4.47 7.46 -7.84
N ILE A 156 -4.03 6.52 -7.00
CA ILE A 156 -4.81 6.04 -5.85
C ILE A 156 -3.93 5.98 -4.61
N GLY A 157 -4.45 6.44 -3.49
CA GLY A 157 -3.72 6.52 -2.22
C GLY A 157 -4.53 6.02 -1.06
N ILE A 158 -3.90 5.33 -0.12
CA ILE A 158 -4.50 4.96 1.16
C ILE A 158 -3.79 5.73 2.26
N LEU A 159 -4.50 6.63 2.93
CA LEU A 159 -3.99 7.37 4.08
C LEU A 159 -4.45 6.73 5.38
N ASP A 160 -3.66 7.01 6.42
CA ASP A 160 -3.92 6.58 7.79
C ASP A 160 -3.93 5.05 7.94
N HIS A 161 -3.26 4.35 7.01
CA HIS A 161 -3.16 2.89 6.94
C HIS A 161 -2.49 2.30 8.19
N THR A 162 -1.38 2.92 8.62
CA THR A 162 -0.55 2.44 9.74
C THR A 162 -0.95 3.01 11.10
N SER A 163 -1.84 4.00 11.11
CA SER A 163 -2.34 4.63 12.33
C SER A 163 -3.61 3.93 12.85
N ASN A 164 -4.10 4.33 14.02
CA ASN A 164 -5.42 3.89 14.51
C ASN A 164 -6.60 4.73 13.97
N LYS A 165 -6.34 5.78 13.18
CA LYS A 165 -7.40 6.60 12.55
C LYS A 165 -8.13 5.78 11.47
N THR A 166 -9.33 6.19 11.08
CA THR A 166 -10.04 5.53 9.97
C THR A 166 -9.28 5.75 8.66
N SER A 167 -9.03 4.68 7.93
CA SER A 167 -8.37 4.75 6.63
C SER A 167 -9.16 5.61 5.64
N ARG A 168 -8.44 6.39 4.83
CA ARG A 168 -9.01 7.24 3.80
C ARG A 168 -8.45 6.87 2.44
N LEU A 169 -9.34 6.71 1.48
CA LEU A 169 -9.00 6.52 0.08
C LEU A 169 -8.90 7.87 -0.62
N LEU A 170 -7.81 8.09 -1.34
CA LEU A 170 -7.58 9.22 -2.23
C LEU A 170 -7.60 8.74 -3.68
N SER A 171 -8.26 9.49 -4.56
CA SER A 171 -8.24 9.23 -5.99
C SER A 171 -8.15 10.53 -6.77
N PHE A 172 -7.18 10.63 -7.68
CA PHE A 172 -6.89 11.86 -8.42
C PHE A 172 -6.00 11.62 -9.64
N ASN A 173 -5.80 12.66 -10.46
CA ASN A 173 -4.80 12.68 -11.51
C ASN A 173 -3.58 13.51 -11.09
N ILE A 174 -2.36 12.97 -11.15
CA ILE A 174 -1.15 13.62 -10.59
C ILE A 174 -0.75 14.96 -11.23
N ASN A 175 -1.29 15.26 -12.42
CA ASN A 175 -1.07 16.53 -13.13
C ASN A 175 -2.24 17.51 -12.96
N SER A 176 -3.23 17.16 -12.14
CA SER A 176 -4.39 18.00 -11.85
C SER A 176 -4.13 18.84 -10.59
N SER A 177 -4.93 19.90 -10.40
CA SER A 177 -4.88 20.72 -9.18
C SER A 177 -5.09 19.85 -7.94
N LEU A 178 -4.40 20.16 -6.83
CA LEU A 178 -4.63 19.54 -5.52
C LEU A 178 -6.10 19.63 -5.09
N GLU A 179 -6.83 20.64 -5.57
CA GLU A 179 -8.27 20.81 -5.32
C GLU A 179 -9.13 19.71 -5.96
N ASN A 180 -8.60 18.97 -6.94
CA ASN A 180 -9.28 17.87 -7.60
C ASN A 180 -9.07 16.52 -6.91
N ILE A 181 -8.35 16.48 -5.79
CA ILE A 181 -8.17 15.26 -5.01
C ILE A 181 -9.50 14.84 -4.40
N GLN A 182 -10.00 13.68 -4.81
CA GLN A 182 -11.20 13.11 -4.24
C GLN A 182 -10.85 12.23 -3.04
N GLN A 183 -11.57 12.44 -1.94
CA GLN A 183 -11.39 11.68 -0.71
C GLN A 183 -12.61 10.81 -0.45
N TYR A 184 -12.37 9.60 0.07
CA TYR A 184 -13.42 8.67 0.43
C TYR A 184 -13.10 7.97 1.74
N MET A 185 -14.16 7.61 2.46
CA MET A 185 -14.09 6.79 3.66
C MET A 185 -14.99 5.57 3.49
N TYR A 186 -14.54 4.41 3.94
CA TYR A 186 -15.35 3.20 3.92
C TYR A 186 -16.44 3.27 5.01
N ILE A 187 -17.71 3.33 4.60
CA ILE A 187 -18.86 3.45 5.49
C ILE A 187 -19.98 2.57 4.96
N LYS A 188 -20.44 1.61 5.78
CA LYS A 188 -21.55 0.69 5.44
C LYS A 188 -21.32 0.04 4.07
N ASP A 189 -20.26 -0.74 3.98
CA ASP A 189 -19.94 -1.62 2.84
C ASP A 189 -19.59 -0.91 1.51
N SER A 190 -19.31 0.39 1.54
CA SER A 190 -18.89 1.14 0.34
C SER A 190 -18.07 2.38 0.68
N TYR A 191 -17.27 2.84 -0.29
CA TYR A 191 -16.57 4.12 -0.17
C TYR A 191 -17.53 5.30 -0.38
N LYS A 192 -17.63 6.19 0.60
CA LYS A 192 -18.42 7.42 0.55
C LYS A 192 -17.51 8.62 0.36
N ASN A 193 -17.86 9.49 -0.59
CA ASN A 193 -17.10 10.69 -0.86
C ASN A 193 -17.17 11.66 0.34
N ILE A 194 -15.99 12.14 0.76
CA ILE A 194 -15.79 13.12 1.85
C ILE A 194 -14.91 14.29 1.38
N SER A 195 -14.90 14.60 0.08
CA SER A 195 -14.09 15.66 -0.53
C SER A 195 -14.43 17.08 -0.04
N TYR A 196 -15.42 17.25 0.82
CA TYR A 196 -15.69 18.53 1.48
C TYR A 196 -14.54 18.94 2.41
N ASP A 197 -13.79 17.97 2.94
CA ASP A 197 -12.54 18.21 3.63
C ASP A 197 -11.40 18.28 2.60
N LYS A 198 -10.49 19.24 2.75
CA LYS A 198 -9.30 19.32 1.90
C LYS A 198 -8.28 18.29 2.36
N SER A 199 -7.74 17.50 1.44
CA SER A 199 -6.62 16.60 1.73
C SER A 199 -5.32 17.37 1.54
N ASP A 200 -4.43 17.26 2.50
CA ASP A 200 -3.01 17.50 2.26
C ASP A 200 -2.32 16.15 2.09
N ILE A 201 -1.70 15.93 0.94
CA ILE A 201 -0.86 14.76 0.71
C ILE A 201 0.57 15.21 0.98
N GLN A 202 1.03 14.94 2.20
CA GLN A 202 2.39 15.27 2.61
C GLN A 202 3.41 14.63 1.66
N GLY A 203 4.36 15.43 1.16
CA GLY A 203 5.37 14.98 0.21
C GLY A 203 4.93 14.90 -1.25
N TYR A 204 3.66 15.24 -1.56
CA TYR A 204 3.15 15.26 -2.93
C TYR A 204 3.98 16.13 -3.87
N SER A 205 4.39 17.33 -3.42
CA SER A 205 5.18 18.26 -4.23
C SER A 205 6.52 17.67 -4.68
N CYS A 206 7.20 16.90 -3.83
CA CYS A 206 8.44 16.21 -4.18
C CYS A 206 8.20 15.09 -5.19
N ILE A 207 7.09 14.35 -5.05
CA ILE A 207 6.72 13.29 -6.00
C ILE A 207 6.32 13.88 -7.36
N GLN A 208 5.52 14.94 -7.37
CA GLN A 208 5.15 15.63 -8.61
C GLN A 208 6.40 16.15 -9.32
N LYS A 209 7.31 16.82 -8.60
CA LYS A 209 8.57 17.30 -9.17
C LYS A 209 9.47 16.16 -9.64
N LEU A 210 9.49 15.01 -8.95
CA LEU A 210 10.20 13.81 -9.44
C LEU A 210 9.61 13.34 -10.79
N ILE A 211 8.29 13.24 -10.89
CA ILE A 211 7.59 12.84 -12.11
C ILE A 211 7.89 13.82 -13.24
N ASP A 212 7.79 15.11 -12.99
CA ASP A 212 8.11 16.16 -13.97
C ASP A 212 9.55 16.02 -14.45
N VAL A 213 10.50 15.85 -13.52
CA VAL A 213 11.92 15.65 -13.86
C VAL A 213 12.10 14.40 -14.71
N ILE A 214 11.46 13.28 -14.42
CA ILE A 214 11.59 12.04 -15.21
C ILE A 214 11.04 12.23 -16.64
N GLN A 215 9.93 12.96 -16.79
CA GLN A 215 9.29 13.20 -18.09
C GLN A 215 10.01 14.24 -18.96
N LEU A 216 10.98 15.00 -18.43
CA LEU A 216 11.82 15.88 -19.25
C LEU A 216 12.55 15.10 -20.34
N GLN A 217 12.60 15.68 -21.55
CA GLN A 217 13.30 15.09 -22.71
C GLN A 217 14.83 15.18 -22.64
N TYR A 218 15.37 15.79 -21.58
CA TYR A 218 16.79 16.00 -21.34
C TYR A 218 17.17 15.62 -19.89
N GLU A 219 18.47 15.46 -19.66
CA GLU A 219 19.04 15.22 -18.33
C GLU A 219 19.33 16.56 -17.64
N LEU A 220 19.05 16.63 -16.33
CA LEU A 220 19.40 17.80 -15.54
C LEU A 220 20.91 17.87 -15.32
N GLU A 221 21.46 19.08 -15.33
CA GLU A 221 22.86 19.32 -14.96
C GLU A 221 23.08 19.08 -13.46
N GLU A 222 22.09 19.44 -12.63
CA GLU A 222 22.15 19.34 -11.18
C GLU A 222 21.05 18.45 -10.59
N CYS A 223 21.32 17.91 -9.40
CA CYS A 223 20.34 17.13 -8.66
C CYS A 223 19.20 18.04 -8.19
N PRO A 224 17.92 17.72 -8.49
CA PRO A 224 16.81 18.54 -8.02
C PRO A 224 16.71 18.50 -6.50
N ASP A 225 16.40 19.65 -5.89
CA ASP A 225 16.07 19.72 -4.46
C ASP A 225 14.69 19.09 -4.19
N ILE A 226 14.68 17.76 -4.12
CA ILE A 226 13.55 16.89 -3.76
C ILE A 226 13.99 15.75 -2.83
N PHE A 227 15.29 15.56 -2.67
CA PHE A 227 15.90 14.47 -1.91
C PHE A 227 16.27 14.92 -0.50
N ASN A 228 16.20 13.98 0.44
CA ASN A 228 16.85 14.11 1.74
C ASN A 228 18.38 14.25 1.54
N ASP A 229 19.05 15.00 2.40
CA ASP A 229 20.51 15.17 2.38
C ASP A 229 21.20 13.81 2.49
N ASP A 230 20.66 12.93 3.35
CA ASP A 230 21.18 11.59 3.64
C ASP A 230 20.77 10.50 2.63
N VAL A 231 20.08 10.85 1.53
CA VAL A 231 19.72 9.84 0.53
C VAL A 231 20.98 9.23 -0.10
N ASP A 232 20.93 7.93 -0.33
CA ASP A 232 22.04 7.19 -0.91
C ASP A 232 22.34 7.63 -2.35
N TYR A 233 23.61 7.47 -2.75
CA TYR A 233 24.07 7.85 -4.08
C TYR A 233 23.33 7.09 -5.19
N TYR A 234 22.95 5.84 -4.97
CA TYR A 234 22.27 5.04 -6.00
C TYR A 234 20.90 5.65 -6.35
N SER A 235 20.10 5.98 -5.33
CA SER A 235 18.80 6.66 -5.47
C SER A 235 18.92 7.98 -6.23
N LYS A 236 19.91 8.83 -5.89
CA LYS A 236 20.20 10.07 -6.63
C LYS A 236 20.57 9.77 -8.08
N SER A 237 21.55 8.87 -8.29
CA SER A 237 22.11 8.55 -9.61
C SER A 237 21.10 7.97 -10.60
N LEU A 238 19.97 7.45 -10.11
CA LEU A 238 18.95 6.80 -10.93
C LEU A 238 18.38 7.74 -12.00
N LEU A 239 18.23 9.03 -11.70
CA LEU A 239 17.70 10.02 -12.65
C LEU A 239 18.52 10.10 -13.95
N TRP A 240 19.85 9.99 -13.83
CA TRP A 240 20.78 10.00 -14.97
C TRP A 240 20.96 8.61 -15.61
N LYS A 241 20.47 7.54 -14.97
CA LYS A 241 20.49 6.18 -15.55
C LYS A 241 19.28 5.88 -16.44
N LEU A 242 18.35 6.82 -16.57
CA LEU A 242 17.17 6.67 -17.41
C LEU A 242 17.49 6.79 -18.93
N SER A 243 18.72 7.09 -19.32
CA SER A 243 19.15 7.12 -20.73
C SER A 243 18.21 7.95 -21.62
N LYS A 244 17.90 9.18 -21.18
CA LYS A 244 16.87 10.03 -21.80
C LYS A 244 17.22 10.49 -23.22
N ASN A 245 18.47 10.35 -23.63
CA ASN A 245 18.88 10.55 -25.01
C ASN A 245 18.25 9.53 -25.97
N SER A 246 17.93 8.33 -25.48
CA SER A 246 17.34 7.24 -26.28
C SER A 246 15.86 7.01 -26.00
N TYR A 247 15.38 7.35 -24.80
CA TYR A 247 14.03 7.02 -24.36
C TYR A 247 13.27 8.24 -23.86
N ASP A 248 11.96 8.24 -24.10
CA ASP A 248 10.99 9.10 -23.42
C ASP A 248 10.26 8.31 -22.33
N TYR A 249 9.93 9.01 -21.25
CA TYR A 249 9.19 8.46 -20.11
C TYR A 249 7.90 9.25 -19.95
N GLN A 250 6.78 8.54 -19.89
CA GLN A 250 5.46 9.14 -19.68
C GLN A 250 4.84 8.54 -18.43
N PHE A 251 4.42 9.39 -17.49
CA PHE A 251 3.72 8.93 -16.30
C PHE A 251 2.44 8.18 -16.70
N ARG A 252 2.21 7.03 -16.07
CA ARG A 252 1.01 6.21 -16.28
C ARG A 252 0.08 6.36 -15.11
N ASP A 253 0.49 5.83 -13.96
CA ASP A 253 -0.30 5.81 -12.74
C ASP A 253 0.61 5.62 -11.51
N CYS A 254 0.00 5.75 -10.33
CA CYS A 254 0.66 5.38 -9.09
C CYS A 254 -0.31 4.84 -8.04
N PHE A 255 0.26 4.07 -7.12
CA PHE A 255 -0.35 3.67 -5.85
C PHE A 255 0.55 4.10 -4.69
N PHE A 256 -0.01 4.70 -3.65
CA PHE A 256 0.76 5.09 -2.47
C PHE A 256 0.00 4.86 -1.16
N PHE A 257 0.75 4.76 -0.07
CA PHE A 257 0.23 4.60 1.28
C PHE A 257 1.26 5.02 2.32
N ASP A 258 0.81 5.36 3.53
CA ASP A 258 1.72 5.59 4.66
C ASP A 258 2.29 4.26 5.18
N THR A 259 3.62 4.19 5.36
CA THR A 259 4.32 3.01 5.91
C THR A 259 4.67 3.15 7.38
N LYS A 260 4.65 4.38 7.91
CA LYS A 260 4.91 4.68 9.33
C LYS A 260 4.15 5.91 9.77
N CYS A 261 3.75 5.93 11.03
CA CYS A 261 3.18 7.10 11.70
C CYS A 261 3.89 7.43 13.02
N ASP A 262 3.72 8.66 13.51
CA ASP A 262 4.15 9.09 14.82
C ASP A 262 3.19 8.59 15.92
N LYS A 263 3.47 8.95 17.18
CA LYS A 263 2.63 8.59 18.35
C LYS A 263 1.23 9.21 18.32
N ASN A 264 1.02 10.26 17.53
CA ASN A 264 -0.27 10.92 17.34
C ASN A 264 -1.04 10.32 16.15
N GLY A 265 -0.47 9.31 15.48
CA GLY A 265 -1.03 8.70 14.27
C GLY A 265 -0.90 9.60 13.04
N ASN A 266 0.03 10.55 13.01
CA ASN A 266 0.33 11.32 11.79
C ASN A 266 1.35 10.56 10.96
N PRO A 267 1.16 10.42 9.64
CA PRO A 267 2.15 9.79 8.77
C PRO A 267 3.52 10.46 8.89
N THR A 268 4.57 9.66 8.84
CA THR A 268 5.98 10.10 8.87
C THR A 268 6.78 9.54 7.69
N GLU A 269 6.21 8.56 6.99
CA GLU A 269 6.82 7.90 5.84
C GLU A 269 5.71 7.43 4.88
N TYR A 270 5.90 7.66 3.59
CA TYR A 270 5.03 7.17 2.53
C TYR A 270 5.84 6.34 1.53
N GLN A 271 5.24 5.27 1.03
CA GLN A 271 5.73 4.55 -0.13
C GLN A 271 4.85 4.86 -1.33
N TRP A 272 5.48 5.28 -2.43
CA TRP A 272 4.86 5.50 -3.72
C TRP A 272 5.37 4.48 -4.72
N ASN A 273 4.46 3.80 -5.40
CA ASN A 273 4.76 2.88 -6.49
C ASN A 273 4.27 3.56 -7.76
N ILE A 274 5.20 4.02 -8.58
CA ILE A 274 4.96 4.89 -9.73
C ILE A 274 5.29 4.12 -11.00
N ARG A 275 4.41 4.15 -11.99
CA ARG A 275 4.63 3.51 -13.29
C ARG A 275 4.85 4.55 -14.38
N PHE A 276 5.86 4.31 -15.20
CA PHE A 276 6.15 5.09 -16.39
C PHE A 276 6.13 4.17 -17.61
N GLU A 277 5.52 4.64 -18.69
CA GLU A 277 5.72 4.07 -20.00
C GLU A 277 7.02 4.61 -20.59
N LYS A 278 7.95 3.70 -20.89
CA LYS A 278 9.24 3.95 -21.54
C LYS A 278 9.10 3.68 -23.03
N LYS A 279 9.29 4.72 -23.85
CA LYS A 279 9.21 4.66 -25.31
C LYS A 279 10.59 4.90 -25.92
N LEU A 280 11.00 4.08 -26.88
CA LEU A 280 12.22 4.32 -27.64
C LEU A 280 11.98 5.45 -28.65
N LYS A 281 12.82 6.50 -28.63
CA LYS A 281 12.65 7.66 -29.53
C LYS A 281 12.77 7.31 -31.01
N SER A 282 13.53 6.26 -31.34
CA SER A 282 13.82 5.87 -32.72
C SER A 282 12.85 4.85 -33.32
N ALA A 283 11.85 4.35 -32.57
CA ALA A 283 10.93 3.33 -33.04
C ALA A 283 9.49 3.63 -32.60
N GLU A 284 8.54 3.56 -33.53
CA GLU A 284 7.15 3.92 -33.27
C GLU A 284 6.39 2.94 -32.35
N GLN A 285 6.90 1.73 -32.10
CA GLN A 285 6.09 0.65 -31.50
C GLN A 285 6.72 -0.11 -30.32
N THR A 286 7.91 0.27 -29.85
CA THR A 286 8.50 -0.38 -28.67
C THR A 286 8.27 0.46 -27.43
N SER A 287 7.22 0.13 -26.67
CA SER A 287 7.02 0.64 -25.31
C SER A 287 7.13 -0.48 -24.28
N SER A 288 7.58 -0.11 -23.09
CA SER A 288 7.70 -0.99 -21.91
C SER A 288 7.32 -0.20 -20.66
N ILE A 289 7.02 -0.89 -19.56
CA ILE A 289 6.71 -0.22 -18.30
C ILE A 289 7.93 -0.27 -17.38
N ILE A 290 8.32 0.88 -16.84
CA ILE A 290 9.22 0.98 -15.68
C ILE A 290 8.36 1.19 -14.45
N LYS A 291 8.65 0.42 -13.39
CA LYS A 291 8.05 0.62 -12.07
C LYS A 291 9.09 1.16 -11.13
N MET A 292 8.72 2.20 -10.40
CA MET A 292 9.58 2.88 -9.46
C MET A 292 8.94 2.87 -8.08
N LYS A 293 9.66 2.35 -7.10
CA LYS A 293 9.31 2.48 -5.69
C LYS A 293 10.06 3.66 -5.11
N VAL A 294 9.34 4.62 -4.57
CA VAL A 294 9.85 5.85 -3.97
C VAL A 294 9.41 5.91 -2.53
N THR A 295 10.36 6.08 -1.60
CA THR A 295 10.02 6.34 -0.19
C THR A 295 10.22 7.83 0.09
N VAL A 296 9.21 8.45 0.69
CA VAL A 296 9.27 9.84 1.14
C VAL A 296 9.20 9.84 2.67
N LYS A 297 10.07 10.60 3.33
CA LYS A 297 10.12 10.69 4.80
C LYS A 297 9.98 12.12 5.28
N GLN A 298 9.40 12.26 6.46
CA GLN A 298 9.36 13.51 7.19
C GLN A 298 10.77 13.88 7.72
N LEU A 299 11.16 15.12 7.48
CA LEU A 299 12.35 15.78 7.99
C LEU A 299 11.91 17.12 8.58
N SER A 300 11.87 17.17 9.91
CA SER A 300 11.27 18.29 10.64
C SER A 300 9.84 18.56 10.13
N ASP A 301 9.63 19.66 9.41
CA ASP A 301 8.31 20.11 8.93
C ASP A 301 8.05 19.82 7.44
N MET A 302 8.99 19.15 6.75
CA MET A 302 8.86 18.85 5.32
C MET A 302 9.03 17.36 5.01
N PHE A 303 8.48 16.93 3.89
CA PHE A 303 8.68 15.58 3.37
C PHE A 303 9.64 15.63 2.19
N LYS A 304 10.67 14.78 2.19
CA LYS A 304 11.62 14.63 1.07
C LYS A 304 11.82 13.17 0.69
N ILE A 305 12.25 12.94 -0.55
CA ILE A 305 12.54 11.62 -1.06
C ILE A 305 13.75 11.05 -0.32
N ASN A 306 13.54 9.90 0.33
CA ASN A 306 14.56 9.19 1.09
C ASN A 306 15.17 8.02 0.30
N SER A 307 14.46 7.46 -0.68
CA SER A 307 15.01 6.41 -1.55
C SER A 307 14.20 6.26 -2.83
N ILE A 308 14.86 5.77 -3.88
CA ILE A 308 14.25 5.39 -5.15
C ILE A 308 14.85 4.07 -5.62
N SER A 309 14.01 3.15 -6.06
CA SER A 309 14.43 1.91 -6.72
C SER A 309 13.55 1.57 -7.91
N ILE A 310 14.13 0.98 -8.96
CA ILE A 310 13.37 0.40 -10.07
C ILE A 310 13.09 -1.07 -9.75
N GLU A 311 11.82 -1.47 -9.81
CA GLU A 311 11.44 -2.88 -9.70
C GLU A 311 11.66 -3.56 -11.05
N LYS A 312 12.27 -4.75 -11.01
CA LYS A 312 12.52 -5.58 -12.19
C LYS A 312 11.32 -6.43 -12.53
#